data_AF-A0A433PII2-F1
#
_entry.id   AF-A0A433PII2-F1
#
_cell.length_a   1.000
_cell.length_b   1.000
_cell.length_c   1.000
_cell.angle_alpha   90.00
_cell.angle_beta   90.00
_cell.angle_gamma   90.00
#
_symmetry.space_group_name_H-M   'P 1'
#
loop_
_entity.id
_entity.type
_entity.pdbx_description
1 polymer ?
#
loop_
_entity_poly.entity_id
_entity_poly.type
_entity_poly.pdbx_seq_one_letter_code
_entity_poly.pdbx_strand_id
1 'polypeptide(L)'
;MAARQTIPEPSKTRSKTTCRIQTCHRRTVTSEHKFCSAHMNVLTDTSDHFESTCKLLSTRCDGEYTSIIELSKRTTSYKSISDDFIRGWLKKNAEGVRVESIFEISHPKSIIADHDIYRKIVEQDGNFVEQGLAEGNERLLYHGTDQSCHITFNPKDTKFCGNKNNCAMCGLMMNSFDREFIGRNRRGHKFQRLGSGCKLTGV
;
A
#
# COMPACT_ATOMS: atom_id res chain seq x y z
N MET A 1 20.88 -66.88 29.25
CA MET A 1 19.74 -65.95 29.10
C MET A 1 20.26 -64.54 29.29
N ALA A 2 20.57 -63.84 28.20
CA ALA A 2 21.16 -62.49 28.23
C ALA A 2 20.07 -61.44 27.94
N ALA A 3 19.87 -60.51 28.87
CA ALA A 3 18.89 -59.44 28.76
C ALA A 3 19.37 -58.38 27.75
N ARG A 4 18.56 -58.12 26.72
CA ARG A 4 18.76 -56.99 25.79
C ARG A 4 18.45 -55.69 26.52
N GLN A 5 19.45 -54.84 26.70
CA GLN A 5 19.27 -53.45 27.10
C GLN A 5 18.80 -52.63 25.89
N THR A 6 17.65 -51.99 26.01
CA THR A 6 17.10 -51.05 25.02
C THR A 6 17.72 -49.67 25.21
N ILE A 7 18.34 -49.15 24.15
CA ILE A 7 18.91 -47.81 24.09
C ILE A 7 17.74 -46.80 23.95
N PRO A 8 17.69 -45.71 24.74
CA PRO A 8 16.66 -44.69 24.59
C PRO A 8 16.92 -43.82 23.35
N GLU A 9 15.88 -43.59 22.54
CA GLU A 9 15.95 -42.70 21.39
C GLU A 9 16.24 -41.24 21.79
N PRO A 10 17.01 -40.48 20.99
CA PRO A 10 17.27 -39.07 21.24
C PRO A 10 15.99 -38.26 21.04
N SER A 11 15.56 -37.56 22.10
CA SER A 11 14.41 -36.67 22.05
C SER A 11 14.69 -35.51 21.08
N LYS A 12 13.95 -35.48 19.97
CA LYS A 12 13.98 -34.38 19.00
C LYS A 12 13.41 -33.13 19.68
N THR A 13 14.26 -32.27 20.23
CA THR A 13 13.90 -30.91 20.63
C THR A 13 13.60 -30.10 19.38
N ARG A 14 12.34 -30.16 18.90
CA ARG A 14 11.83 -29.24 17.88
C ARG A 14 11.97 -27.82 18.42
N SER A 15 12.88 -27.05 17.82
CA SER A 15 12.97 -25.59 18.00
C SER A 15 11.59 -24.98 17.79
N LYS A 16 11.00 -24.46 18.87
CA LYS A 16 9.68 -23.84 18.85
C LYS A 16 9.85 -22.44 18.27
N THR A 17 9.60 -22.30 16.98
CA THR A 17 9.61 -21.01 16.31
C THR A 17 8.42 -20.18 16.78
N THR A 18 8.70 -18.95 17.19
CA THR A 18 7.68 -17.96 17.56
C THR A 18 7.12 -17.30 16.30
N CYS A 19 5.88 -16.82 16.38
CA CYS A 19 5.24 -16.07 15.32
C CYS A 19 6.15 -14.91 14.84
N ARG A 20 6.23 -14.70 13.54
CA ARG A 20 7.03 -13.63 12.91
C ARG A 20 6.54 -12.22 13.30
N ILE A 21 5.30 -12.10 13.76
CA ILE A 21 4.77 -10.84 14.28
C ILE A 21 5.47 -10.53 15.62
N GLN A 22 6.26 -9.46 15.67
CA GLN A 22 7.13 -9.12 16.81
C GLN A 22 6.36 -8.98 18.14
N THR A 23 5.09 -8.58 18.09
CA THR A 23 4.20 -8.44 19.25
C THR A 23 3.42 -9.71 19.58
N CYS A 24 3.67 -10.81 18.84
CA CYS A 24 2.97 -12.07 19.01
C CYS A 24 3.90 -13.16 19.53
N HIS A 25 3.68 -13.56 20.77
CA HIS A 25 4.44 -14.64 21.40
C HIS A 25 3.81 -16.02 21.17
N ARG A 26 2.81 -16.13 20.29
CA ARG A 26 2.15 -17.41 19.96
C ARG A 26 3.06 -18.28 19.09
N ARG A 27 2.91 -19.60 19.21
CA ARG A 27 3.69 -20.58 18.45
C ARG A 27 3.22 -20.66 17.01
N THR A 28 4.15 -20.90 16.10
CA THR A 28 3.85 -21.08 14.68
C THR A 28 3.16 -22.43 14.42
N VAL A 29 2.22 -22.45 13.48
CA VAL A 29 1.51 -23.68 13.10
C VAL A 29 2.20 -24.37 11.92
N THR A 30 2.85 -23.59 11.04
CA THR A 30 3.61 -24.12 9.90
C THR A 30 5.03 -23.53 9.87
N SER A 31 5.99 -24.34 9.42
CA SER A 31 7.39 -23.93 9.25
C SER A 31 7.59 -22.99 8.06
N GLU A 32 6.69 -23.07 7.08
CA GLU A 32 6.79 -22.32 5.82
C GLU A 32 6.53 -20.82 6.01
N HIS A 33 5.49 -20.45 6.77
CA HIS A 33 5.08 -19.05 6.90
C HIS A 33 5.46 -18.42 8.25
N LYS A 34 5.82 -19.24 9.24
CA LYS A 34 6.19 -18.80 10.60
C LYS A 34 5.12 -17.90 11.26
N PHE A 35 3.83 -18.18 11.03
CA PHE A 35 2.71 -17.52 11.70
C PHE A 35 1.96 -18.48 12.64
N CYS A 36 1.33 -17.93 13.69
CA CYS A 36 0.46 -18.68 14.59
C CYS A 36 -0.94 -18.90 13.98
N SER A 37 -1.75 -19.80 14.55
CA SER A 37 -3.08 -20.16 14.02
C SER A 37 -3.99 -18.95 13.90
N ALA A 38 -3.98 -18.05 14.87
CA ALA A 38 -4.80 -16.84 14.81
C ALA A 38 -4.38 -15.89 13.69
N HIS A 39 -3.07 -15.77 13.41
CA HIS A 39 -2.59 -14.94 12.30
C HIS A 39 -2.72 -15.64 10.95
N MET A 40 -2.64 -16.98 10.92
CA MET A 40 -2.98 -17.78 9.74
C MET A 40 -4.46 -17.65 9.40
N ASN A 41 -5.35 -17.68 10.40
CA ASN A 41 -6.78 -17.57 10.19
C ASN A 41 -7.20 -16.21 9.64
N VAL A 42 -6.55 -15.12 10.09
CA VAL A 42 -6.72 -13.79 9.49
C VAL A 42 -6.25 -13.75 8.03
N LEU A 43 -5.26 -14.56 7.65
CA LEU A 43 -4.83 -14.69 6.26
C LEU A 43 -5.77 -15.58 5.43
N THR A 44 -6.56 -16.46 6.06
CA THR A 44 -7.42 -17.45 5.38
C THR A 44 -8.90 -17.10 5.39
N ASP A 45 -9.34 -16.08 6.13
CA ASP A 45 -10.74 -15.68 6.14
C ASP A 45 -11.10 -14.98 4.82
N THR A 46 -11.95 -15.64 4.03
CA THR A 46 -12.38 -15.24 2.68
C THR A 46 -13.60 -14.33 2.73
N SER A 47 -13.54 -13.29 3.55
CA SER A 47 -14.43 -12.14 3.41
C SER A 47 -13.81 -11.21 2.39
N ASP A 48 -14.44 -11.02 1.23
CA ASP A 48 -14.00 -10.12 0.17
C ASP A 48 -13.94 -8.63 0.59
N HIS A 49 -14.30 -8.33 1.85
CA HIS A 49 -14.04 -7.05 2.50
C HIS A 49 -13.34 -7.27 3.85
N PHE A 50 -12.15 -6.70 4.00
CA PHE A 50 -11.40 -6.68 5.25
C PHE A 50 -11.96 -5.57 6.17
N GLU A 51 -11.88 -5.74 7.49
CA GLU A 51 -12.28 -4.76 8.52
C GLU A 51 -11.49 -3.41 8.46
N SER A 52 -10.59 -3.21 7.50
CA SER A 52 -9.65 -2.08 7.47
C SER A 52 -10.08 -0.90 6.58
N THR A 53 -11.38 -0.75 6.28
CA THR A 53 -11.88 0.48 5.64
C THR A 53 -11.67 1.66 6.58
N CYS A 54 -10.65 2.48 6.30
CA CYS A 54 -10.43 3.71 7.04
C CYS A 54 -11.08 4.89 6.31
N LYS A 55 -11.63 5.83 7.07
CA LYS A 55 -12.14 7.10 6.57
C LYS A 55 -11.25 8.23 7.06
N LEU A 56 -10.78 9.03 6.12
CA LEU A 56 -10.05 10.26 6.38
C LEU A 56 -10.92 11.45 6.02
N LEU A 57 -11.08 12.40 6.93
CA LEU A 57 -11.78 13.64 6.62
C LEU A 57 -10.99 14.39 5.54
N SER A 58 -11.69 14.78 4.47
CA SER A 58 -11.12 15.66 3.45
C SER A 58 -10.97 17.06 4.04
N THR A 59 -9.82 17.71 3.83
CA THR A 59 -9.69 19.15 4.18
C THR A 59 -10.08 20.07 3.02
N ARG A 60 -10.30 19.50 1.82
CA ARG A 60 -10.78 20.22 0.64
C ARG A 60 -12.31 20.28 0.56
N CYS A 61 -13.00 19.32 1.18
CA CYS A 61 -14.43 19.11 1.01
C CYS A 61 -15.07 18.91 2.38
N ASP A 62 -15.71 19.95 2.91
CA ASP A 62 -16.26 19.93 4.26
C ASP A 62 -17.32 18.82 4.42
N GLY A 63 -17.20 18.06 5.51
CA GLY A 63 -18.07 16.92 5.79
C GLY A 63 -17.87 15.67 4.92
N GLU A 64 -16.95 15.67 3.95
CA GLU A 64 -16.67 14.52 3.09
C GLU A 64 -15.40 13.75 3.51
N TYR A 65 -15.29 12.48 3.09
CA TYR A 65 -14.21 11.59 3.50
C TYR A 65 -13.58 10.86 2.31
N THR A 66 -12.26 10.68 2.35
CA THR A 66 -11.56 9.68 1.56
C THR A 66 -11.68 8.31 2.24
N SER A 67 -12.12 7.30 1.50
CA SER A 67 -12.12 5.91 1.96
C SER A 67 -10.85 5.19 1.51
N ILE A 68 -10.25 4.42 2.40
CA ILE A 68 -9.03 3.66 2.14
C ILE A 68 -9.31 2.21 2.46
N ILE A 69 -9.21 1.36 1.45
CA ILE A 69 -9.65 -0.04 1.50
C ILE A 69 -8.44 -0.91 1.15
N GLU A 70 -8.02 -1.78 2.07
CA GLU A 70 -6.95 -2.72 1.77
C GLU A 70 -7.43 -3.79 0.80
N LEU A 71 -6.71 -3.97 -0.30
CA LEU A 71 -6.97 -5.06 -1.24
C LEU A 71 -6.42 -6.37 -0.68
N SER A 72 -7.27 -7.39 -0.64
CA SER A 72 -6.85 -8.72 -0.23
C SER A 72 -5.83 -9.31 -1.20
N LYS A 73 -4.74 -9.89 -0.65
CA LYS A 73 -3.68 -10.57 -1.42
C LYS A 73 -4.17 -11.74 -2.27
N ARG A 74 -5.39 -12.22 -2.01
CA ARG A 74 -6.05 -13.33 -2.72
C ARG A 74 -6.77 -12.87 -4.00
N THR A 75 -7.01 -11.57 -4.14
CA THR A 75 -7.75 -11.03 -5.29
C THR A 75 -6.88 -10.97 -6.54
N THR A 76 -7.50 -11.15 -7.70
CA THR A 76 -6.85 -11.00 -9.00
C THR A 76 -6.35 -9.57 -9.21
N SER A 77 -7.09 -8.57 -8.73
CA SER A 77 -6.69 -7.16 -8.76
C SER A 77 -5.39 -6.91 -7.99
N TYR A 78 -5.26 -7.43 -6.77
CA TYR A 78 -4.01 -7.32 -6.01
C TYR A 78 -2.84 -7.92 -6.80
N LYS A 79 -3.01 -9.14 -7.33
CA LYS A 79 -1.97 -9.82 -8.09
C LYS A 79 -1.56 -8.99 -9.32
N SER A 80 -2.52 -8.52 -10.11
CA SER A 80 -2.25 -7.73 -11.32
C SER A 80 -1.47 -6.46 -11.00
N ILE A 81 -1.94 -5.66 -10.04
CA ILE A 81 -1.30 -4.39 -9.66
C ILE A 81 0.10 -4.64 -9.08
N SER A 82 0.25 -5.69 -8.26
CA SER A 82 1.55 -6.10 -7.71
C SER A 82 2.53 -6.48 -8.83
N ASP A 83 2.09 -7.30 -9.78
CA ASP A 83 2.94 -7.75 -10.89
C ASP A 83 3.35 -6.57 -11.79
N ASP A 84 2.42 -5.65 -12.07
CA ASP A 84 2.68 -4.45 -12.87
C ASP A 84 3.70 -3.53 -12.16
N PHE A 85 3.54 -3.32 -10.86
CA PHE A 85 4.48 -2.52 -10.06
C PHE A 85 5.88 -3.12 -10.04
N ILE A 86 6.00 -4.44 -9.81
CA ILE A 86 7.30 -5.12 -9.79
C ILE A 86 7.93 -5.09 -11.19
N ARG A 87 7.14 -5.26 -12.25
CA ARG A 87 7.62 -5.22 -13.64
C ARG A 87 8.10 -3.83 -14.05
N GLY A 88 7.40 -2.77 -13.63
CA GLY A 88 7.78 -1.37 -13.87
C GLY A 88 8.95 -0.88 -13.00
N TRP A 89 9.42 -1.68 -12.03
CA TRP A 89 10.47 -1.25 -11.12
C TRP A 89 11.84 -1.13 -11.83
N LEU A 90 12.22 0.10 -12.16
CA LEU A 90 13.39 0.42 -12.99
C LEU A 90 14.74 -0.09 -12.42
N LYS A 91 14.87 -0.15 -11.09
CA LYS A 91 16.12 -0.63 -10.47
C LYS A 91 16.12 -2.15 -10.37
N LYS A 92 16.43 -2.81 -11.48
CA LYS A 92 16.51 -4.28 -11.58
C LYS A 92 17.49 -4.92 -10.57
N ASN A 93 18.47 -4.14 -10.08
CA ASN A 93 19.45 -4.58 -9.07
C ASN A 93 18.99 -4.32 -7.62
N ALA A 94 17.75 -3.89 -7.40
CA ALA A 94 17.19 -3.77 -6.06
C ALA A 94 16.74 -5.17 -5.61
N GLU A 95 17.63 -5.91 -4.97
CA GLU A 95 17.27 -7.17 -4.34
C GLU A 95 16.24 -6.95 -3.23
N GLY A 96 15.22 -7.81 -3.18
CA GLY A 96 14.26 -7.85 -2.07
C GLY A 96 13.10 -6.84 -2.12
N VAL A 97 12.86 -6.19 -3.26
CA VAL A 97 11.62 -5.41 -3.46
C VAL A 97 10.42 -6.36 -3.43
N ARG A 98 9.45 -6.04 -2.59
CA ARG A 98 8.20 -6.77 -2.46
C ARG A 98 7.07 -5.81 -2.17
N VAL A 99 5.87 -6.16 -2.60
CA VAL A 99 4.65 -5.41 -2.27
C VAL A 99 4.11 -5.95 -0.94
N GLU A 100 4.08 -5.08 0.07
CA GLU A 100 3.61 -5.45 1.41
C GLU A 100 2.09 -5.47 1.52
N SER A 101 1.44 -4.39 1.06
CA SER A 101 -0.01 -4.22 1.00
C SER A 101 -0.34 -3.28 -0.16
N ILE A 102 -1.56 -3.39 -0.68
CA ILE A 102 -2.11 -2.48 -1.69
C ILE A 102 -3.41 -1.94 -1.12
N PHE A 103 -3.59 -0.62 -1.23
CA PHE A 103 -4.80 0.05 -0.76
C PHE A 103 -5.46 0.74 -1.95
N GLU A 104 -6.76 0.55 -2.10
CA GLU A 104 -7.61 1.36 -2.94
C GLU A 104 -7.96 2.65 -2.19
N ILE A 105 -7.84 3.79 -2.87
CA ILE A 105 -8.13 5.11 -2.34
C ILE A 105 -9.31 5.68 -3.12
N SER A 106 -10.43 5.89 -2.42
CA SER A 106 -11.65 6.46 -2.98
C SER A 106 -11.85 7.86 -2.40
N HIS A 107 -11.56 8.89 -3.18
CA HIS A 107 -11.74 10.29 -2.79
C HIS A 107 -13.22 10.72 -2.81
N PRO A 108 -13.57 11.83 -2.14
CA PRO A 108 -14.89 12.44 -2.27
C PRO A 108 -15.31 12.68 -3.74
N LYS A 109 -16.61 12.58 -4.00
CA LYS A 109 -17.18 12.73 -5.35
C LYS A 109 -16.86 14.09 -5.97
N SER A 110 -16.78 15.14 -5.16
CA SER A 110 -16.40 16.48 -5.57
C SER A 110 -14.99 16.53 -6.18
N ILE A 111 -14.00 15.90 -5.54
CA ILE A 111 -12.62 15.81 -6.05
C ILE A 111 -12.58 15.04 -7.38
N ILE A 112 -13.33 13.94 -7.47
CA ILE A 112 -13.41 13.13 -8.69
C ILE A 112 -14.06 13.94 -9.82
N ALA A 113 -15.14 14.67 -9.54
CA ALA A 113 -15.81 15.52 -10.51
C ALA A 113 -14.88 16.65 -11.04
N ASP A 114 -14.11 17.29 -10.16
CA ASP A 114 -13.14 18.31 -10.56
C ASP A 114 -12.06 17.72 -11.51
N HIS A 115 -11.61 16.49 -11.24
CA HIS A 115 -10.69 15.78 -12.12
C HIS A 115 -11.32 15.49 -13.49
N ASP A 116 -12.55 14.98 -13.53
CA ASP A 116 -13.25 14.68 -14.78
C ASP A 116 -13.52 15.93 -15.63
N ILE A 117 -13.85 17.06 -15.00
CA ILE A 117 -13.99 18.34 -15.69
C ILE A 117 -12.66 18.74 -16.32
N TYR A 118 -11.56 18.67 -15.55
CA TYR A 118 -10.24 19.01 -16.07
C TYR A 118 -9.80 18.09 -17.22
N ARG A 119 -10.03 16.78 -17.10
CA ARG A 119 -9.73 15.80 -18.14
C ARG A 119 -10.44 16.13 -19.47
N LYS A 120 -11.71 16.54 -19.40
CA LYS A 120 -12.48 16.98 -20.57
C LYS A 120 -11.96 18.27 -21.19
N ILE A 121 -11.52 19.23 -20.38
CA ILE A 121 -10.91 20.47 -20.89
C ILE A 121 -9.61 20.14 -21.63
N VAL A 122 -8.75 19.31 -21.04
CA VAL A 122 -7.51 18.86 -21.67
C VAL A 122 -7.78 18.10 -22.98
N GLU A 123 -8.82 17.28 -23.02
CA GLU A 123 -9.25 16.62 -24.25
C GLU A 123 -9.69 17.63 -25.31
N GLN A 124 -10.53 18.60 -24.95
CA GLN A 124 -11.01 19.63 -25.88
C GLN A 124 -9.87 20.44 -26.50
N ASP A 125 -8.82 20.72 -25.73
CA ASP A 125 -7.66 21.47 -26.20
C ASP A 125 -6.71 20.60 -27.05
N GLY A 126 -6.64 19.30 -26.75
CA GLY A 126 -5.63 18.40 -27.30
C GLY A 126 -6.10 17.44 -28.38
N ASN A 127 -7.40 17.13 -28.46
CA ASN A 127 -7.99 16.10 -29.33
C ASN A 127 -7.22 14.77 -29.26
N PHE A 128 -6.99 14.24 -28.07
CA PHE A 128 -6.14 13.06 -27.87
C PHE A 128 -6.85 11.77 -28.29
N VAL A 129 -8.17 11.69 -28.14
CA VAL A 129 -8.96 10.53 -28.61
C VAL A 129 -8.87 10.40 -30.13
N GLU A 130 -8.94 11.50 -30.86
CA GLU A 130 -8.78 11.49 -32.34
C GLU A 130 -7.39 11.04 -32.78
N GLN A 131 -6.39 11.23 -31.93
CA GLN A 131 -5.01 10.77 -32.13
C GLN A 131 -4.79 9.31 -31.70
N GLY A 132 -5.84 8.61 -31.26
CA GLY A 132 -5.76 7.23 -30.78
C GLY A 132 -5.12 7.09 -29.38
N LEU A 133 -5.13 8.16 -28.58
CA LEU A 133 -4.68 8.16 -27.19
C LEU A 133 -5.88 8.13 -26.23
N ALA A 134 -5.61 7.94 -24.93
CA ALA A 134 -6.63 8.05 -23.90
C ALA A 134 -7.17 9.49 -23.81
N GLU A 135 -8.45 9.64 -23.43
CA GLU A 135 -9.09 10.94 -23.22
C GLU A 135 -8.29 11.81 -22.25
N GLY A 136 -7.99 13.05 -22.65
CA GLY A 136 -7.13 13.96 -21.88
C GLY A 136 -5.67 13.52 -21.79
N ASN A 137 -5.23 12.58 -22.65
CA ASN A 137 -3.93 11.91 -22.58
C ASN A 137 -3.65 11.35 -21.18
N GLU A 138 -4.69 10.79 -20.53
CA GLU A 138 -4.59 10.23 -19.20
C GLU A 138 -3.64 9.03 -19.18
N ARG A 139 -2.81 8.96 -18.12
CA ARG A 139 -1.81 7.89 -17.96
C ARG A 139 -1.76 7.44 -16.52
N LEU A 140 -1.61 6.12 -16.34
CA LEU A 140 -1.23 5.56 -15.05
C LEU A 140 0.25 5.87 -14.82
N LEU A 141 0.55 6.47 -13.66
CA LEU A 141 1.90 6.86 -13.25
C LEU A 141 2.11 6.55 -11.78
N TYR A 142 3.36 6.37 -11.35
CA TYR A 142 3.73 6.16 -9.95
C TYR A 142 4.18 7.45 -9.28
N HIS A 143 3.75 7.64 -8.03
CA HIS A 143 4.22 8.71 -7.15
C HIS A 143 4.79 8.12 -5.86
N GLY A 144 6.09 8.31 -5.64
CA GLY A 144 6.73 8.00 -4.36
C GLY A 144 6.64 9.19 -3.42
N THR A 145 6.18 8.96 -2.19
CA THR A 145 6.06 10.00 -1.15
C THR A 145 6.65 9.52 0.18
N ASP A 146 6.96 10.47 1.06
CA ASP A 146 7.43 10.17 2.41
C ASP A 146 6.25 9.85 3.33
N GLN A 147 6.46 8.86 4.20
CA GLN A 147 5.48 8.44 5.19
C GLN A 147 6.07 8.66 6.60
N SER A 148 5.40 9.50 7.40
CA SER A 148 5.82 9.77 8.79
C SER A 148 5.00 9.00 9.84
N CYS A 149 3.89 8.38 9.44
CA CYS A 149 3.00 7.61 10.31
C CYS A 149 3.18 6.09 10.10
N HIS A 150 2.71 5.26 11.03
CA HIS A 150 2.94 3.80 11.01
C HIS A 150 1.85 2.99 10.30
N ILE A 151 1.07 3.60 9.42
CA ILE A 151 -0.10 2.98 8.77
C ILE A 151 0.26 1.66 8.07
N THR A 152 1.43 1.59 7.43
CA THR A 152 1.93 0.41 6.72
C THR A 152 2.69 -0.59 7.60
N PHE A 153 2.96 -0.25 8.86
CA PHE A 153 3.79 -1.07 9.77
C PHE A 153 2.97 -1.91 10.75
N ASN A 154 1.73 -1.51 11.07
CA ASN A 154 0.88 -2.26 11.97
C ASN A 154 -0.59 -2.29 11.47
N PRO A 155 -1.03 -3.41 10.85
CA PRO A 155 -2.40 -3.57 10.37
C PRO A 155 -3.47 -3.44 11.46
N LYS A 156 -3.08 -3.54 12.74
CA LYS A 156 -3.98 -3.43 13.89
C LYS A 156 -4.04 -2.01 14.48
N ASP A 157 -3.19 -1.11 13.99
CA ASP A 157 -3.13 0.30 14.42
C ASP A 157 -3.15 1.19 13.18
N THR A 158 -4.25 1.12 12.44
CA THR A 158 -4.55 1.92 11.24
C THR A 158 -4.92 3.36 11.59
N LYS A 159 -4.26 3.95 12.60
CA LYS A 159 -4.51 5.33 13.01
C LYS A 159 -3.73 6.27 12.11
N PHE A 160 -4.46 6.92 11.22
CA PHE A 160 -3.91 7.98 10.40
C PHE A 160 -3.52 9.17 11.28
N CYS A 161 -2.40 9.81 10.94
CA CYS A 161 -1.96 10.98 11.67
C CYS A 161 -2.70 12.26 11.24
N GLY A 162 -3.57 12.23 10.23
CA GLY A 162 -4.34 13.40 9.78
C GLY A 162 -3.46 14.58 9.37
N ASN A 163 -2.33 14.30 8.71
CA ASN A 163 -1.25 15.27 8.40
C ASN A 163 -0.54 15.91 9.62
N LYS A 164 -0.69 15.34 10.82
CA LYS A 164 0.20 15.70 11.93
C LYS A 164 1.66 15.49 11.50
N ASN A 165 2.52 16.42 11.90
CA ASN A 165 3.94 16.45 11.55
C ASN A 165 4.26 16.58 10.04
N ASN A 166 3.35 17.14 9.23
CA ASN A 166 3.52 17.29 7.78
C ASN A 166 3.72 15.95 7.05
N CYS A 167 2.94 14.92 7.43
CA CYS A 167 2.96 13.63 6.77
C CYS A 167 2.38 13.75 5.35
N ALA A 168 3.27 13.77 4.34
CA ALA A 168 2.94 13.92 2.93
C ALA A 168 1.91 12.88 2.47
N MET A 169 2.10 11.60 2.84
CA MET A 169 1.14 10.54 2.53
C MET A 169 -0.28 10.86 3.03
N CYS A 170 -0.43 11.27 4.30
CA CYS A 170 -1.76 11.62 4.82
C CYS A 170 -2.33 12.87 4.15
N GLY A 171 -1.51 13.88 3.85
CA GLY A 171 -1.96 15.07 3.12
C GLY A 171 -2.48 14.72 1.72
N LEU A 172 -1.76 13.87 0.98
CA LEU A 172 -2.19 13.38 -0.34
C LEU A 172 -3.50 12.59 -0.24
N MET A 173 -3.65 11.71 0.75
CA MET A 173 -4.88 10.93 0.91
C MET A 173 -6.09 11.79 1.32
N MET A 174 -5.88 12.88 2.05
CA MET A 174 -6.98 13.79 2.43
C MET A 174 -7.36 14.75 1.31
N ASN A 175 -6.41 15.17 0.47
CA ASN A 175 -6.58 16.32 -0.43
C ASN A 175 -6.31 16.02 -1.92
N SER A 176 -6.03 14.76 -2.25
CA SER A 176 -5.48 14.37 -3.56
C SER A 176 -4.12 15.04 -3.81
N PHE A 177 -3.71 15.17 -5.06
CA PHE A 177 -2.44 15.77 -5.47
C PHE A 177 -2.44 17.30 -5.36
N ASP A 178 -2.47 17.80 -4.14
CA ASP A 178 -2.21 19.21 -3.84
C ASP A 178 -0.71 19.44 -3.64
N ARG A 179 -0.18 20.50 -4.27
CA ARG A 179 1.22 20.94 -4.21
C ARG A 179 1.73 21.14 -2.79
N GLU A 180 0.85 21.46 -1.85
CA GLU A 180 1.23 21.62 -0.44
C GLU A 180 1.60 20.30 0.25
N PHE A 181 1.10 19.16 -0.25
CA PHE A 181 1.22 17.85 0.41
C PHE A 181 2.09 16.82 -0.34
N ILE A 182 2.74 17.19 -1.44
CA ILE A 182 3.58 16.29 -2.28
C ILE A 182 4.86 15.81 -1.57
N GLY A 183 5.16 16.36 -0.39
CA GLY A 183 6.37 16.04 0.38
C GLY A 183 7.61 16.79 -0.12
N ARG A 184 8.79 16.40 0.37
CA ARG A 184 10.09 16.99 -0.02
C ARG A 184 10.95 15.91 -0.65
N ASN A 185 11.85 16.28 -1.55
CA ASN A 185 12.80 15.30 -2.06
C ASN A 185 13.86 14.93 -0.99
N ARG A 186 14.70 13.92 -1.26
CA ARG A 186 15.80 13.49 -0.35
C ARG A 186 16.77 14.60 0.08
N ARG A 187 16.82 15.73 -0.63
CA ARG A 187 17.64 16.90 -0.28
C ARG A 187 16.86 17.94 0.52
N GLY A 188 15.63 17.64 0.93
CA GLY A 188 14.76 18.54 1.69
C GLY A 188 14.15 19.67 0.86
N HIS A 189 14.32 19.69 -0.46
CA HIS A 189 13.81 20.77 -1.30
C HIS A 189 12.37 20.50 -1.74
N LYS A 190 11.52 21.53 -1.64
CA LYS A 190 10.20 21.56 -2.29
C LYS A 190 10.32 21.71 -3.81
N PHE A 191 11.36 22.42 -4.28
CA PHE A 191 11.63 22.63 -5.70
C PHE A 191 12.37 21.45 -6.32
N GLN A 192 11.95 21.10 -7.53
CA GLN A 192 12.50 20.01 -8.28
C GLN A 192 13.08 20.53 -9.60
N ARG A 193 13.95 19.72 -10.25
CA ARG A 193 14.62 20.09 -11.51
C ARG A 193 13.66 20.54 -12.62
N LEU A 194 12.40 20.09 -12.58
CA LEU A 194 11.34 20.42 -13.54
C LEU A 194 10.32 21.43 -12.97
N GLY A 195 10.71 22.18 -11.94
CA GLY A 195 9.85 23.17 -11.30
C GLY A 195 9.16 22.67 -10.04
N SER A 196 8.02 23.30 -9.73
CA SER A 196 7.32 23.21 -8.43
C SER A 196 6.11 22.28 -8.45
N GLY A 197 6.08 21.34 -9.40
CA GLY A 197 4.96 20.42 -9.64
C GLY A 197 5.12 19.05 -8.98
N CYS A 198 4.08 18.23 -9.13
CA CYS A 198 4.13 16.82 -8.74
C CYS A 198 5.09 16.05 -9.65
N LYS A 199 5.90 15.17 -9.07
CA LYS A 199 6.73 14.22 -9.83
C LYS A 199 6.03 12.88 -9.91
N LEU A 200 5.81 12.46 -11.14
CA LEU A 200 5.25 11.18 -11.49
C LEU A 200 6.25 10.42 -12.37
N THR A 201 6.31 9.11 -12.24
CA THR A 201 7.15 8.25 -13.10
C THR A 201 6.26 7.32 -13.91
N GLY A 202 6.59 7.15 -15.19
CA GLY A 202 5.90 6.22 -16.09
C GLY A 202 5.90 4.79 -15.56
N VAL A 203 4.83 4.07 -15.89
CA VAL A 203 4.74 2.61 -15.78
C VAL A 203 5.61 1.94 -16.83
#